data_AF-A0AAD3RDG9-F1
#
_entry.id   AF-A0AAD3RDG9-F1
#
_cell.length_a   1.000
_cell.length_b   1.000
_cell.length_c   1.000
_cell.angle_alpha   90.00
_cell.angle_beta   90.00
_cell.angle_gamma   90.00
#
_symmetry.space_group_name_H-M   'P 1'
#
loop_
_entity.id
_entity.type
_entity.pdbx_description
1 polymer ?
#
loop_
_entity_poly.entity_id
_entity_poly.type
_entity_poly.pdbx_seq_one_letter_code
_entity_poly.pdbx_strand_id
1 'polypeptide(L)'
;MFRTERVGLNIWSVYDGQEHGLFMEKLDVRIRNHDREIEKMCNHHFQGFVDSITELLKVRGEAQKLKSQVTETNRRLQDDGKELINSMEELKQCRVQQRNIATTIDKLTHCLPVLEMYSRLQEQMRAKRYYPALRTLEQLEQTCLPRAGQYRFCSIMAENIPKLRTQIRDTAMTQLRDFLESIRKHSDKIGETAIKQAQLQRSLDSSVSMQPRALIGRRGRKLPGVAMTGIDSDGQGGSPVSEQDSGILDVEDEDEDDEVPGAQDLVDFSPVYRCLHIYTVLGLRDVFENYYRKQRRKQARLVLQPHSNM
;
A
#
# COMPACT_ATOMS: atom_id res chain seq x y z
N MET A 1 -89.23 34.57 -62.80
CA MET A 1 -89.52 34.94 -64.20
C MET A 1 -90.34 36.23 -64.33
N PHE A 2 -91.57 36.30 -63.80
CA PHE A 2 -92.56 37.40 -64.03
C PHE A 2 -92.23 38.85 -63.59
N ARG A 3 -90.95 39.23 -63.41
CA ARG A 3 -90.55 40.60 -62.98
C ARG A 3 -89.93 41.46 -64.10
N THR A 4 -89.47 40.84 -65.19
CA THR A 4 -88.84 41.53 -66.33
C THR A 4 -89.82 41.93 -67.44
N GLU A 5 -90.84 41.11 -67.74
CA GLU A 5 -91.84 41.40 -68.79
C GLU A 5 -92.62 42.69 -68.52
N ARG A 6 -92.88 42.98 -67.23
CA ARG A 6 -93.49 44.25 -66.81
C ARG A 6 -92.60 45.46 -67.09
N VAL A 7 -91.29 45.31 -67.25
CA VAL A 7 -90.38 46.43 -67.54
C VAL A 7 -90.54 46.89 -68.99
N GLY A 8 -90.54 45.96 -69.96
CA GLY A 8 -90.71 46.30 -71.37
C GLY A 8 -92.04 46.98 -71.70
N LEU A 9 -93.15 46.45 -71.18
CA LEU A 9 -94.48 47.04 -71.38
C LEU A 9 -94.62 48.44 -70.76
N ASN A 10 -94.05 48.66 -69.56
CA ASN A 10 -94.05 50.00 -68.97
C ASN A 10 -93.16 50.97 -69.74
N ILE A 11 -91.98 50.56 -70.23
CA ILE A 11 -91.11 51.42 -71.05
C ILE A 11 -91.81 51.86 -72.34
N TRP A 12 -92.56 50.98 -73.01
CA TRP A 12 -93.25 51.35 -74.24
C TRP A 12 -94.44 52.29 -73.99
N SER A 13 -95.27 52.02 -72.96
CA SER A 13 -96.37 52.92 -72.56
C SER A 13 -95.89 54.28 -72.06
N VAL A 14 -94.69 54.35 -71.48
CA VAL A 14 -94.02 55.60 -71.09
C VAL A 14 -93.49 56.36 -72.30
N TYR A 15 -93.15 55.68 -73.39
CA TYR A 15 -92.56 56.31 -74.57
C TYR A 15 -93.58 57.09 -75.43
N ASP A 16 -94.82 56.60 -75.48
CA ASP A 16 -95.92 57.14 -76.28
C ASP A 16 -96.80 58.15 -75.51
N GLY A 17 -96.84 58.02 -74.18
CA GLY A 17 -97.45 59.02 -73.28
C GLY A 17 -96.47 60.12 -72.85
N GLN A 18 -96.98 61.24 -72.32
CA GLN A 18 -96.15 62.31 -71.74
C GLN A 18 -95.47 61.94 -70.40
N GLU A 19 -95.50 60.66 -69.99
CA GLU A 19 -95.03 60.17 -68.69
C GLU A 19 -93.53 59.84 -68.61
N HIS A 20 -92.74 60.12 -69.66
CA HIS A 20 -91.26 60.03 -69.65
C HIS A 20 -90.63 60.58 -68.36
N GLY A 21 -91.04 61.77 -67.94
CA GLY A 21 -90.56 62.41 -66.72
C GLY A 21 -90.90 61.62 -65.46
N LEU A 22 -92.12 61.08 -65.38
CA LEU A 22 -92.58 60.27 -64.24
C LEU A 22 -91.89 58.91 -64.18
N PHE A 23 -91.44 58.35 -65.30
CA PHE A 23 -90.62 57.14 -65.30
C PHE A 23 -89.18 57.41 -64.87
N MET A 24 -88.55 58.46 -65.42
CA MET A 24 -87.21 58.88 -65.01
C MET A 24 -87.17 59.26 -63.53
N GLU A 25 -88.19 59.97 -63.03
CA GLU A 25 -88.33 60.28 -61.59
C GLU A 25 -88.45 58.99 -60.74
N LYS A 26 -89.26 58.01 -61.16
CA LYS A 26 -89.37 56.70 -60.48
C LYS A 26 -88.05 55.91 -60.54
N LEU A 27 -87.27 56.05 -61.61
CA LEU A 27 -85.94 55.46 -61.75
C LEU A 27 -84.95 56.13 -60.79
N ASP A 28 -84.88 57.46 -60.77
CA ASP A 28 -84.02 58.24 -59.87
C ASP A 28 -84.39 58.03 -58.40
N VAL A 29 -85.69 57.86 -58.07
CA VAL A 29 -86.12 57.47 -56.71
C VAL A 29 -85.63 56.06 -56.36
N ARG A 30 -85.62 55.11 -57.31
CA ARG A 30 -85.07 53.77 -57.07
C ARG A 30 -83.54 53.78 -56.96
N ILE A 31 -82.83 54.53 -57.79
CA ILE A 31 -81.37 54.70 -57.71
C ILE A 31 -81.01 55.29 -56.35
N ARG A 32 -81.58 56.45 -55.98
CA ARG A 32 -81.36 57.09 -54.66
C ARG A 32 -81.74 56.22 -53.46
N ASN A 33 -82.70 55.29 -53.61
CA ASN A 33 -83.00 54.31 -52.56
C ASN A 33 -81.97 53.18 -52.48
N HIS A 34 -81.51 52.63 -53.60
CA HIS A 34 -80.45 51.61 -53.60
C HIS A 34 -79.10 52.19 -53.17
N ASP A 35 -78.76 53.42 -53.57
CA ASP A 35 -77.56 54.12 -53.08
C ASP A 35 -77.62 54.29 -51.56
N ARG A 36 -78.79 54.68 -51.02
CA ARG A 36 -79.02 54.72 -49.56
C ARG A 36 -78.93 53.34 -48.89
N GLU A 37 -79.42 52.27 -49.52
CA GLU A 37 -79.30 50.92 -48.98
C GLU A 37 -77.84 50.43 -48.96
N ILE A 38 -77.08 50.71 -50.02
CA ILE A 38 -75.65 50.45 -50.13
C ILE A 38 -74.87 51.26 -49.08
N GLU A 39 -75.14 52.56 -48.97
CA GLU A 39 -74.53 53.45 -47.97
C GLU A 39 -74.82 52.96 -46.54
N LYS A 40 -76.04 52.48 -46.26
CA LYS A 40 -76.42 51.92 -44.96
C LYS A 40 -75.72 50.60 -44.66
N MET A 41 -75.62 49.70 -45.65
CA MET A 41 -74.84 48.45 -45.58
C MET A 41 -73.36 48.71 -45.31
N CYS A 42 -72.76 49.62 -46.08
CA CYS A 42 -71.37 50.03 -45.93
C CYS A 42 -71.11 50.63 -44.55
N ASN A 43 -71.91 51.61 -44.10
CA ASN A 43 -71.75 52.20 -42.76
C ASN A 43 -71.96 51.19 -41.62
N HIS A 44 -72.79 50.16 -41.80
CA HIS A 44 -72.96 49.10 -40.80
C HIS A 44 -71.73 48.17 -40.70
N HIS A 45 -71.11 47.82 -41.84
CA HIS A 45 -70.01 46.86 -41.88
C HIS A 45 -68.59 47.48 -41.87
N PHE A 46 -68.42 48.77 -42.20
CA PHE A 46 -67.11 49.41 -42.25
C PHE A 46 -66.37 49.37 -40.91
N GLN A 47 -67.07 49.58 -39.78
CA GLN A 47 -66.44 49.54 -38.46
C GLN A 47 -65.86 48.15 -38.17
N GLY A 48 -66.68 47.08 -38.31
CA GLY A 48 -66.21 45.71 -38.09
C GLY A 48 -65.08 45.28 -39.04
N PHE A 49 -65.02 45.82 -40.26
CA PHE A 49 -63.92 45.61 -41.19
C PHE A 49 -62.63 46.32 -40.73
N VAL A 50 -62.73 47.58 -40.28
CA VAL A 50 -61.62 48.34 -39.69
C VAL A 50 -61.10 47.68 -38.41
N ASP A 51 -61.99 47.19 -37.55
CA ASP A 51 -61.65 46.46 -36.33
C ASP A 51 -60.91 45.15 -36.66
N SER A 52 -61.43 44.36 -37.61
CA SER A 52 -60.81 43.11 -38.09
C SER A 52 -59.40 43.34 -38.67
N ILE A 53 -59.21 44.40 -39.45
CA ILE A 53 -57.88 44.79 -39.96
C ILE A 53 -56.97 45.23 -38.80
N THR A 54 -57.49 45.98 -37.84
CA THR A 54 -56.72 46.45 -36.68
C THR A 54 -56.27 45.27 -35.80
N GLU A 55 -57.10 44.25 -35.60
CA GLU A 55 -56.71 43.02 -34.91
C GLU A 55 -55.67 42.21 -35.71
N LEU A 56 -55.87 42.03 -37.02
CA LEU A 56 -54.88 41.35 -37.87
C LEU A 56 -53.50 42.02 -37.82
N LEU A 57 -53.46 43.36 -37.77
CA LEU A 57 -52.23 44.15 -37.62
C LEU A 57 -51.57 43.97 -36.24
N LYS A 58 -52.36 43.89 -35.16
CA LYS A 58 -51.87 43.56 -33.79
C LYS A 58 -51.28 42.15 -33.75
N VAL A 59 -52.05 41.15 -34.19
CA VAL A 59 -51.63 39.73 -34.22
C VAL A 59 -50.35 39.55 -35.05
N ARG A 60 -50.21 40.26 -36.18
CA ARG A 60 -48.97 40.26 -36.98
C ARG A 60 -47.78 40.84 -36.19
N GLY A 61 -47.99 41.90 -35.41
CA GLY A 61 -46.95 42.48 -34.54
C GLY A 61 -46.55 41.55 -33.40
N GLU A 62 -47.52 40.89 -32.77
CA GLU A 62 -47.29 39.91 -31.71
C GLU A 62 -46.59 38.65 -32.23
N ALA A 63 -46.98 38.14 -33.40
CA ALA A 63 -46.31 37.03 -34.06
C ALA A 63 -44.85 37.38 -34.45
N GLN A 64 -44.59 38.60 -34.90
CA GLN A 64 -43.24 39.09 -35.18
C GLN A 64 -42.38 39.17 -33.90
N LYS A 65 -42.97 39.60 -32.77
CA LYS A 65 -42.32 39.67 -31.45
C LYS A 65 -42.07 38.27 -30.86
N LEU A 66 -43.03 37.36 -30.98
CA LEU A 66 -42.86 35.96 -30.57
C LEU A 66 -41.77 35.28 -31.40
N LYS A 67 -41.75 35.51 -32.72
CA LYS A 67 -40.70 35.00 -33.61
C LYS A 67 -39.31 35.48 -33.18
N SER A 68 -39.13 36.78 -32.89
CA SER A 68 -37.83 37.29 -32.45
C SER A 68 -37.41 36.73 -31.09
N GLN A 69 -38.34 36.63 -30.12
CA GLN A 69 -38.10 35.98 -28.83
C GLN A 69 -37.72 34.49 -28.95
N VAL A 70 -38.37 33.74 -29.85
CA VAL A 70 -38.05 32.32 -30.11
C VAL A 70 -36.68 32.18 -30.77
N THR A 71 -36.33 33.01 -31.76
CA THR A 71 -34.99 32.96 -32.37
C THR A 71 -33.88 33.33 -31.39
N GLU A 72 -34.14 34.30 -30.51
CA GLU A 72 -33.21 34.77 -29.49
C GLU A 72 -33.01 33.73 -28.37
N THR A 73 -34.09 33.10 -27.90
CA THR A 73 -34.02 32.01 -26.91
C THR A 73 -33.34 30.77 -27.49
N ASN A 74 -33.64 30.41 -28.75
CA ASN A 74 -32.95 29.33 -29.45
C ASN A 74 -31.44 29.64 -29.58
N ARG A 75 -31.07 30.88 -29.91
CA ARG A 75 -29.66 31.27 -29.99
C ARG A 75 -28.96 31.10 -28.63
N ARG A 76 -29.52 31.66 -27.55
CA ARG A 76 -28.92 31.51 -26.21
C ARG A 76 -28.80 30.05 -25.80
N LEU A 77 -29.81 29.22 -26.04
CA LEU A 77 -29.73 27.78 -25.79
C LEU A 77 -28.62 27.06 -26.58
N GLN A 78 -28.30 27.53 -27.79
CA GLN A 78 -27.18 27.00 -28.59
C GLN A 78 -25.82 27.51 -28.11
N ASP A 79 -25.73 28.78 -27.70
CA ASP A 79 -24.52 29.38 -27.13
C ASP A 79 -24.21 28.72 -25.75
N ASP A 80 -25.17 28.66 -24.82
CA ASP A 80 -25.08 27.97 -23.53
C ASP A 80 -24.77 26.47 -23.68
N GLY A 81 -25.45 25.81 -24.63
CA GLY A 81 -25.25 24.39 -24.91
C GLY A 81 -23.85 24.06 -25.44
N LYS A 82 -23.21 25.00 -26.14
CA LYS A 82 -21.84 24.88 -26.63
C LYS A 82 -20.82 25.00 -25.49
N GLU A 83 -21.02 25.93 -24.56
CA GLU A 83 -20.18 26.03 -23.36
C GLU A 83 -20.30 24.77 -22.47
N LEU A 84 -21.51 24.24 -22.31
CA LEU A 84 -21.75 22.99 -21.59
C LEU A 84 -21.04 21.79 -22.24
N ILE A 85 -21.01 21.70 -23.57
CA ILE A 85 -20.26 20.66 -24.29
C ILE A 85 -18.76 20.79 -24.02
N ASN A 86 -18.18 21.99 -24.14
CA ASN A 86 -16.76 22.22 -23.85
C ASN A 86 -16.39 21.77 -22.43
N SER A 87 -17.17 22.18 -21.42
CA SER A 87 -16.96 21.80 -20.03
C SER A 87 -17.14 20.29 -19.79
N MET A 88 -18.05 19.63 -20.52
CA MET A 88 -18.17 18.16 -20.48
C MET A 88 -16.95 17.45 -21.08
N GLU A 89 -16.33 18.00 -22.13
CA GLU A 89 -15.09 17.45 -22.69
C GLU A 89 -13.90 17.62 -21.74
N GLU A 90 -13.77 18.78 -21.09
CA GLU A 90 -12.79 19.00 -20.02
C GLU A 90 -12.99 18.02 -18.85
N LEU A 91 -14.22 17.85 -18.36
CA LEU A 91 -14.56 16.89 -17.31
C LEU A 91 -14.23 15.45 -17.72
N LYS A 92 -14.44 15.09 -19.00
CA LYS A 92 -14.07 13.78 -19.57
C LYS A 92 -12.54 13.59 -19.58
N GLN A 93 -11.77 14.61 -19.96
CA GLN A 93 -10.31 14.57 -19.88
C GLN A 93 -9.82 14.42 -18.44
N CYS A 94 -10.35 15.22 -17.50
CA CYS A 94 -10.04 15.13 -16.07
C CYS A 94 -10.36 13.75 -15.48
N ARG A 95 -11.49 13.13 -15.87
CA ARG A 95 -11.84 11.75 -15.45
C ARG A 95 -10.87 10.70 -16.01
N VAL A 96 -10.37 10.86 -17.23
CA VAL A 96 -9.33 9.98 -17.80
C VAL A 96 -8.01 10.16 -17.04
N GLN A 97 -7.60 11.40 -16.76
CA GLN A 97 -6.42 11.69 -15.94
C GLN A 97 -6.56 11.08 -14.53
N GLN A 98 -7.69 11.27 -13.86
CA GLN A 98 -7.99 10.68 -12.55
C GLN A 98 -7.91 9.15 -12.56
N ARG A 99 -8.47 8.48 -13.59
CA ARG A 99 -8.37 7.03 -13.76
C ARG A 99 -6.92 6.57 -13.99
N ASN A 100 -6.14 7.31 -14.77
CA ASN A 100 -4.73 7.03 -15.01
C ASN A 100 -3.89 7.20 -13.73
N ILE A 101 -4.17 8.24 -12.94
CA ILE A 101 -3.54 8.48 -11.63
C ILE A 101 -3.88 7.34 -10.66
N ALA A 102 -5.16 6.98 -10.51
CA ALA A 102 -5.57 5.86 -9.65
C ALA A 102 -4.89 4.54 -10.07
N THR A 103 -4.93 4.21 -11.37
CA THR A 103 -4.24 3.02 -11.93
C THR A 103 -2.72 3.04 -11.69
N THR A 104 -2.12 4.22 -11.59
CA THR A 104 -0.68 4.39 -11.30
C THR A 104 -0.40 4.25 -9.81
N ILE A 105 -1.24 4.80 -8.94
CA ILE A 105 -1.19 4.61 -7.49
C ILE A 105 -1.30 3.11 -7.17
N ASP A 106 -2.32 2.42 -7.70
CA ASP A 106 -2.49 0.97 -7.51
C ASP A 106 -1.22 0.20 -7.88
N LYS A 107 -0.66 0.47 -9.07
CA LYS A 107 0.58 -0.16 -9.55
C LYS A 107 1.78 0.13 -8.64
N LEU A 108 1.91 1.35 -8.12
CA LEU A 108 2.99 1.72 -7.20
C LEU A 108 2.80 1.04 -5.83
N THR A 109 1.58 0.99 -5.30
CA THR A 109 1.25 0.29 -4.05
C THR A 109 1.50 -1.22 -4.15
N HIS A 110 1.32 -1.84 -5.31
CA HIS A 110 1.73 -3.24 -5.53
C HIS A 110 3.27 -3.41 -5.55
N CYS A 111 4.02 -2.39 -5.97
CA CYS A 111 5.49 -2.42 -5.99
C CYS A 111 6.13 -2.11 -4.63
N LEU A 112 5.50 -1.27 -3.80
CA LEU A 112 6.07 -0.78 -2.53
C LEU A 112 6.60 -1.90 -1.61
N PRO A 113 5.84 -2.96 -1.27
CA PRO A 113 6.34 -4.05 -0.41
C PRO A 113 7.57 -4.77 -0.97
N VAL A 114 7.69 -4.87 -2.30
CA VAL A 114 8.84 -5.51 -2.96
C VAL A 114 10.11 -4.66 -2.80
N LEU A 115 9.96 -3.33 -2.90
CA LEU A 115 11.05 -2.38 -2.73
C LEU A 115 11.45 -2.25 -1.25
N GLU A 116 10.49 -2.20 -0.32
CA GLU A 116 10.72 -2.18 1.12
C GLU A 116 11.46 -3.44 1.60
N MET A 117 11.00 -4.63 1.20
CA MET A 117 11.69 -5.88 1.53
C MET A 117 13.11 -5.94 0.98
N TYR A 118 13.35 -5.35 -0.19
CA TYR A 118 14.69 -5.26 -0.79
C TYR A 118 15.59 -4.21 -0.11
N SER A 119 15.06 -3.07 0.33
CA SER A 119 15.80 -2.11 1.17
C SER A 119 16.22 -2.76 2.49
N ARG A 120 15.27 -3.43 3.16
CA ARG A 120 15.49 -4.19 4.40
C ARG A 120 16.53 -5.31 4.22
N LEU A 121 16.55 -5.98 3.06
CA LEU A 121 17.59 -6.94 2.71
C LEU A 121 18.97 -6.28 2.57
N GLN A 122 19.08 -5.14 1.88
CA GLN A 122 20.34 -4.40 1.77
C GLN A 122 20.84 -3.90 3.13
N GLU A 123 19.94 -3.40 3.99
CA GLU A 123 20.25 -2.99 5.36
C GLU A 123 20.77 -4.17 6.21
N GLN A 124 20.12 -5.34 6.14
CA GLN A 124 20.59 -6.54 6.84
C GLN A 124 21.97 -7.01 6.35
N MET A 125 22.27 -6.86 5.05
CA MET A 125 23.60 -7.13 4.50
C MET A 125 24.65 -6.11 4.98
N ARG A 126 24.33 -4.80 5.00
CA ARG A 126 25.19 -3.74 5.55
C ARG A 126 25.48 -3.97 7.04
N ALA A 127 24.46 -4.35 7.80
CA ALA A 127 24.55 -4.69 9.23
C ALA A 127 25.25 -6.04 9.52
N LYS A 128 25.80 -6.74 8.51
CA LYS A 128 26.44 -8.07 8.62
C LYS A 128 25.53 -9.14 9.24
N ARG A 129 24.20 -8.97 9.17
CA ARG A 129 23.16 -9.88 9.69
C ARG A 129 22.73 -10.86 8.60
N TYR A 130 23.67 -11.69 8.15
CA TYR A 130 23.51 -12.55 6.97
C TYR A 130 22.42 -13.63 7.09
N TYR A 131 22.10 -14.12 8.30
CA TYR A 131 21.00 -15.09 8.46
C TYR A 131 19.61 -14.44 8.25
N PRO A 132 19.25 -13.32 8.91
CA PRO A 132 18.08 -12.53 8.53
C PRO A 132 18.05 -12.16 7.04
N ALA A 133 19.20 -11.81 6.45
CA ALA A 133 19.29 -11.49 5.02
C ALA A 133 18.87 -12.68 4.14
N LEU A 134 19.37 -13.89 4.42
CA LEU A 134 18.97 -15.09 3.67
C LEU A 134 17.48 -15.40 3.81
N ARG A 135 16.88 -15.22 5.00
CA ARG A 135 15.43 -15.42 5.20
C ARG A 135 14.58 -14.36 4.50
N THR A 136 14.99 -13.09 4.54
CA THR A 136 14.31 -11.99 3.82
C THR A 136 14.40 -12.20 2.30
N LEU A 137 15.52 -12.70 1.80
CA LEU A 137 15.76 -13.03 0.39
C LEU A 137 14.96 -14.28 -0.07
N GLU A 138 14.84 -15.30 0.78
CA GLU A 138 13.97 -16.47 0.56
C GLU A 138 12.49 -16.06 0.49
N GLN A 139 12.05 -15.20 1.40
CA GLN A 139 10.68 -14.65 1.41
C GLN A 139 10.40 -13.77 0.17
N LEU A 140 11.38 -12.96 -0.27
CA LEU A 140 11.29 -12.15 -1.49
C LEU A 140 11.09 -13.02 -2.75
N GLU A 141 11.78 -14.17 -2.82
CA GLU A 141 11.67 -15.14 -3.90
C GLU A 141 10.33 -15.89 -3.91
N GLN A 142 9.88 -16.36 -2.74
CA GLN A 142 8.63 -17.13 -2.62
C GLN A 142 7.36 -16.26 -2.66
N THR A 143 7.40 -15.02 -2.17
CA THR A 143 6.20 -14.19 -1.95
C THR A 143 6.11 -13.01 -2.92
N CYS A 144 7.21 -12.31 -3.19
CA CYS A 144 7.18 -11.02 -3.90
C CYS A 144 7.37 -11.20 -5.40
N LEU A 145 8.33 -12.03 -5.82
CA LEU A 145 8.59 -12.31 -7.23
C LEU A 145 7.37 -12.83 -8.03
N PRO A 146 6.60 -13.83 -7.57
CA PRO A 146 5.40 -14.27 -8.30
C PRO A 146 4.29 -13.21 -8.34
N ARG A 147 4.25 -12.28 -7.38
CA ARG A 147 3.25 -11.18 -7.36
C ARG A 147 3.63 -10.00 -8.26
N ALA A 148 4.90 -9.85 -8.62
CA ALA A 148 5.42 -8.67 -9.33
C ALA A 148 6.20 -8.99 -10.63
N GLY A 149 6.19 -10.24 -11.09
CA GLY A 149 6.94 -10.69 -12.29
C GLY A 149 6.62 -9.99 -13.61
N GLN A 150 5.58 -9.16 -13.68
CA GLN A 150 5.28 -8.29 -14.83
C GLN A 150 6.24 -7.09 -14.95
N TYR A 151 6.93 -6.70 -13.88
CA TYR A 151 7.78 -5.50 -13.85
C TYR A 151 9.25 -5.82 -14.11
N ARG A 152 9.90 -5.06 -15.01
CA ARG A 152 11.32 -5.30 -15.38
C ARG A 152 12.31 -5.22 -14.20
N PHE A 153 12.02 -4.40 -13.18
CA PHE A 153 12.87 -4.34 -11.98
C PHE A 153 12.87 -5.66 -11.19
N CYS A 154 11.79 -6.44 -11.24
CA CYS A 154 11.74 -7.76 -10.61
C CYS A 154 12.61 -8.80 -11.33
N SER A 155 12.78 -8.72 -12.66
CA SER A 155 13.78 -9.53 -13.39
C SER A 155 15.19 -9.22 -12.87
N ILE A 156 15.54 -7.94 -12.78
CA ILE A 156 16.84 -7.48 -12.29
C ILE A 156 17.07 -7.92 -10.83
N MET A 157 16.02 -7.94 -9.99
CA MET A 157 16.09 -8.51 -8.64
C MET A 157 16.35 -10.03 -8.66
N ALA A 158 15.61 -10.79 -9.47
CA ALA A 158 15.78 -12.24 -9.61
C ALA A 158 17.19 -12.61 -10.09
N GLU A 159 17.74 -11.88 -11.07
CA GLU A 159 19.10 -12.03 -11.57
C GLU A 159 20.18 -11.71 -10.51
N ASN A 160 19.85 -10.88 -9.52
CA ASN A 160 20.76 -10.49 -8.44
C ASN A 160 20.66 -11.39 -7.19
N ILE A 161 19.51 -12.01 -6.92
CA ILE A 161 19.34 -12.99 -5.83
C ILE A 161 20.46 -14.06 -5.75
N PRO A 162 20.86 -14.77 -6.83
CA PRO A 162 21.95 -15.75 -6.75
C PRO A 162 23.33 -15.11 -6.53
N LYS A 163 23.53 -13.86 -6.98
CA LYS A 163 24.76 -13.09 -6.73
C LYS A 163 24.86 -12.71 -5.25
N LEU A 164 23.75 -12.28 -4.63
CA LEU A 164 23.68 -11.96 -3.20
C LEU A 164 23.87 -13.21 -2.32
N ARG A 165 23.25 -14.35 -2.68
CA ARG A 165 23.51 -15.66 -2.03
C ARG A 165 25.00 -16.03 -2.08
N THR A 166 25.65 -15.84 -3.24
CA THR A 166 27.08 -16.08 -3.44
C THR A 166 27.93 -15.14 -2.58
N GLN A 167 27.65 -13.83 -2.60
CA GLN A 167 28.35 -12.84 -1.79
C GLN A 167 28.24 -13.12 -0.28
N ILE A 168 27.07 -13.55 0.20
CA ILE A 168 26.85 -13.94 1.59
C ILE A 168 27.67 -15.18 1.96
N ARG A 169 27.65 -16.22 1.12
CA ARG A 169 28.43 -17.45 1.29
C ARG A 169 29.93 -17.14 1.39
N ASP A 170 30.44 -16.34 0.46
CA ASP A 170 31.86 -16.06 0.36
C ASP A 170 32.33 -15.13 1.49
N THR A 171 31.51 -14.17 1.91
CA THR A 171 31.80 -13.33 3.09
C THR A 171 31.79 -14.15 4.38
N ALA A 172 30.85 -15.08 4.56
CA ALA A 172 30.82 -16.00 5.69
C ALA A 172 32.03 -16.95 5.70
N MET A 173 32.54 -17.32 4.52
CA MET A 173 33.75 -18.14 4.37
C MET A 173 35.02 -17.35 4.70
N THR A 174 35.09 -16.05 4.40
CA THR A 174 36.18 -15.17 4.86
C THR A 174 36.13 -15.03 6.39
N GLN A 175 34.97 -14.73 6.98
CA GLN A 175 34.82 -14.66 8.45
C GLN A 175 35.25 -15.96 9.16
N LEU A 176 35.00 -17.13 8.54
CA LEU A 176 35.49 -18.42 9.05
C LEU A 176 37.03 -18.55 8.97
N ARG A 177 37.66 -18.03 7.91
CA ARG A 177 39.13 -18.03 7.75
C ARG A 177 39.79 -17.10 8.75
N ASP A 178 39.28 -15.88 8.89
CA ASP A 178 39.77 -14.88 9.84
C ASP A 178 39.69 -15.43 11.28
N PHE A 179 38.58 -16.09 11.62
CA PHE A 179 38.42 -16.81 12.89
C PHE A 179 39.39 -17.98 13.07
N LEU A 180 39.58 -18.81 12.04
CA LEU A 180 40.54 -19.92 12.09
C LEU A 180 42.00 -19.44 12.20
N GLU A 181 42.32 -18.24 11.70
CA GLU A 181 43.62 -17.59 11.90
C GLU A 181 43.73 -16.99 13.32
N SER A 182 42.68 -16.35 13.83
CA SER A 182 42.64 -15.84 15.21
C SER A 182 42.83 -16.98 16.22
N ILE A 183 42.13 -18.11 16.06
CA ILE A 183 42.37 -19.33 16.86
C ILE A 183 43.83 -19.80 16.75
N ARG A 184 44.47 -19.68 15.59
CA ARG A 184 45.89 -20.08 15.42
C ARG A 184 46.87 -19.12 16.11
N LYS A 185 46.48 -17.86 16.35
CA LYS A 185 47.30 -16.87 17.09
C LYS A 185 47.10 -16.94 18.60
N HIS A 186 45.93 -17.42 19.05
CA HIS A 186 45.59 -17.54 20.46
C HIS A 186 45.68 -18.98 21.00
N SER A 187 45.90 -19.98 20.14
CA SER A 187 45.97 -21.41 20.52
C SER A 187 46.93 -21.70 21.65
N ASP A 188 48.02 -20.95 21.70
CA ASP A 188 49.14 -21.23 22.59
C ASP A 188 48.80 -20.73 24.00
N LYS A 189 48.16 -19.55 24.11
CA LYS A 189 47.58 -19.02 25.36
C LYS A 189 46.40 -19.88 25.84
N ILE A 190 45.50 -20.26 24.94
CA ILE A 190 44.36 -21.14 25.27
C ILE A 190 44.88 -22.51 25.75
N GLY A 191 45.96 -23.02 25.13
CA GLY A 191 46.65 -24.22 25.55
C GLY A 191 47.30 -24.09 26.92
N GLU A 192 47.97 -22.97 27.20
CA GLU A 192 48.56 -22.66 28.51
C GLU A 192 47.48 -22.61 29.61
N THR A 193 46.40 -21.85 29.41
CA THR A 193 45.28 -21.78 30.36
C THR A 193 44.61 -23.14 30.53
N ALA A 194 44.41 -23.91 29.46
CA ALA A 194 43.84 -25.26 29.55
C ALA A 194 44.77 -26.25 30.27
N ILE A 195 46.09 -26.13 30.13
CA ILE A 195 47.07 -26.94 30.88
C ILE A 195 47.08 -26.55 32.36
N LYS A 196 47.08 -25.25 32.68
CA LYS A 196 46.95 -24.75 34.06
C LYS A 196 45.64 -25.21 34.71
N GLN A 197 44.50 -25.08 34.01
CA GLN A 197 43.19 -25.55 34.49
C GLN A 197 43.16 -27.09 34.66
N ALA A 198 43.77 -27.85 33.75
CA ALA A 198 43.87 -29.31 33.88
C ALA A 198 44.84 -29.75 34.99
N GLN A 199 45.87 -28.95 35.30
CA GLN A 199 46.75 -29.17 36.46
C GLN A 199 46.00 -28.87 37.77
N LEU A 200 45.24 -27.77 37.84
CA LEU A 200 44.41 -27.40 39.00
C LEU A 200 43.31 -28.45 39.26
N GLN A 201 42.58 -28.88 38.22
CA GLN A 201 41.61 -29.97 38.35
C GLN A 201 42.26 -31.28 38.82
N ARG A 202 43.52 -31.52 38.45
CA ARG A 202 44.25 -32.74 38.84
C ARG A 202 44.89 -32.66 40.22
N SER A 203 45.25 -31.47 40.74
CA SER A 203 45.62 -31.31 42.15
C SER A 203 44.41 -31.43 43.06
N LEU A 204 43.26 -30.88 42.65
CA LEU A 204 41.97 -31.08 43.32
C LEU A 204 41.55 -32.57 43.33
N ASP A 205 41.55 -33.26 42.18
CA ASP A 205 41.22 -34.69 42.13
C ASP A 205 42.27 -35.54 42.91
N SER A 206 43.53 -35.09 42.99
CA SER A 206 44.55 -35.71 43.82
C SER A 206 44.37 -35.51 45.33
N SER A 207 43.68 -34.45 45.78
CA SER A 207 43.36 -34.28 47.21
C SER A 207 42.17 -35.15 47.62
N VAL A 208 41.20 -35.40 46.72
CA VAL A 208 40.12 -36.39 46.94
C VAL A 208 40.66 -37.84 46.91
N SER A 209 41.76 -38.10 46.20
CA SER A 209 42.36 -39.43 46.03
C SER A 209 42.93 -40.07 47.32
N MET A 210 42.98 -39.34 48.44
CA MET A 210 43.45 -39.85 49.74
C MET A 210 42.38 -40.55 50.60
N GLN A 211 41.14 -40.72 50.11
CA GLN A 211 40.08 -41.46 50.83
C GLN A 211 39.76 -42.84 50.20
N PRO A 212 39.72 -43.94 50.98
CA PRO A 212 39.38 -45.26 50.46
C PRO A 212 37.95 -45.36 49.93
N ARG A 213 37.77 -45.98 48.75
CA ARG A 213 36.44 -46.25 48.17
C ARG A 213 35.65 -47.26 49.02
N ALA A 214 34.65 -46.78 49.74
CA ALA A 214 33.50 -47.60 50.13
C ALA A 214 32.56 -47.80 48.93
N LEU A 215 32.11 -49.04 48.72
CA LEU A 215 31.03 -49.40 47.78
C LEU A 215 29.67 -49.38 48.48
N ILE A 216 28.59 -49.57 47.71
CA ILE A 216 27.17 -49.60 48.13
C ILE A 216 26.57 -48.18 48.29
N GLY A 217 25.40 -47.85 47.74
CA GLY A 217 24.51 -48.69 46.92
C GLY A 217 23.36 -47.94 46.22
N ARG A 218 22.72 -48.60 45.25
CA ARG A 218 21.66 -48.07 44.38
C ARG A 218 20.38 -47.64 45.12
N ARG A 219 19.88 -46.42 44.86
CA ARG A 219 18.48 -46.02 44.53
C ARG A 219 18.35 -44.49 44.55
N GLY A 220 17.38 -43.85 43.90
CA GLY A 220 16.36 -44.40 43.00
C GLY A 220 15.18 -43.45 42.72
N ARG A 221 15.41 -42.39 41.93
CA ARG A 221 14.43 -41.57 41.16
C ARG A 221 12.97 -41.53 41.67
N LYS A 222 12.56 -40.42 42.30
CA LYS A 222 11.18 -39.90 42.23
C LYS A 222 11.11 -38.38 42.52
N LEU A 223 10.34 -37.69 41.68
CA LEU A 223 9.77 -36.35 41.86
C LEU A 223 8.23 -36.52 41.81
N PRO A 224 7.42 -35.49 42.08
CA PRO A 224 7.47 -34.56 43.20
C PRO A 224 6.13 -34.57 44.00
N GLY A 225 6.04 -33.81 45.09
CA GLY A 225 4.80 -33.57 45.83
C GLY A 225 4.73 -32.12 46.30
N VAL A 226 3.54 -31.52 46.33
CA VAL A 226 3.31 -30.07 46.55
C VAL A 226 2.29 -29.88 47.69
N ALA A 227 2.32 -28.70 48.35
CA ALA A 227 1.33 -28.16 49.30
C ALA A 227 1.37 -28.72 50.75
N MET A 228 1.00 -27.98 51.82
CA MET A 228 0.73 -26.53 52.02
C MET A 228 0.64 -26.19 53.53
N THR A 229 0.73 -24.89 53.88
CA THR A 229 0.15 -24.17 55.07
C THR A 229 0.54 -24.50 56.54
N GLY A 230 0.60 -23.44 57.36
CA GLY A 230 0.77 -23.41 58.83
C GLY A 230 2.03 -22.63 59.27
N ILE A 231 2.04 -21.47 59.95
CA ILE A 231 0.99 -20.63 60.59
C ILE A 231 0.34 -21.33 61.81
N ASP A 232 0.47 -20.89 63.08
CA ASP A 232 1.08 -19.68 63.71
C ASP A 232 1.54 -19.96 65.17
N SER A 233 2.15 -18.94 65.83
CA SER A 233 2.28 -18.75 67.31
C SER A 233 3.24 -19.70 68.10
N ASP A 234 3.90 -19.28 69.20
CA ASP A 234 4.04 -17.96 69.87
C ASP A 234 5.28 -17.91 70.81
N GLY A 235 5.49 -16.80 71.54
CA GLY A 235 6.00 -16.93 72.94
C GLY A 235 7.47 -16.63 73.30
N GLN A 236 8.07 -15.59 72.71
CA GLN A 236 8.98 -14.61 73.36
C GLN A 236 9.72 -14.93 74.71
N GLY A 237 11.06 -14.83 74.72
CA GLY A 237 11.83 -14.22 75.84
C GLY A 237 13.06 -14.97 76.42
N GLY A 238 14.20 -14.25 76.57
CA GLY A 238 15.31 -14.63 77.48
C GLY A 238 16.74 -14.68 76.90
N SER A 239 17.61 -13.75 77.31
CA SER A 239 19.08 -13.68 77.09
C SER A 239 19.67 -12.68 78.12
N PRO A 240 21.00 -12.59 78.45
CA PRO A 240 22.20 -13.39 78.07
C PRO A 240 22.60 -14.41 79.18
N VAL A 241 23.81 -14.86 79.55
CA VAL A 241 25.27 -14.47 79.51
C VAL A 241 26.15 -15.77 79.64
N SER A 242 27.49 -15.86 79.49
CA SER A 242 28.58 -14.95 79.06
C SER A 242 29.83 -15.74 78.57
N GLU A 243 30.72 -15.02 77.87
CA GLU A 243 32.21 -15.11 77.80
C GLU A 243 33.01 -16.39 78.16
N GLN A 244 33.73 -16.92 77.17
CA GLN A 244 35.17 -17.29 77.18
C GLN A 244 35.60 -17.52 75.71
N ASP A 245 36.66 -16.88 75.18
CA ASP A 245 38.11 -17.12 75.39
C ASP A 245 38.63 -18.36 74.62
N SER A 246 39.68 -18.31 73.78
CA SER A 246 40.39 -17.18 73.15
C SER A 246 41.00 -17.61 71.80
N GLY A 247 41.35 -16.63 70.96
CA GLY A 247 41.58 -16.83 69.51
C GLY A 247 42.82 -17.62 69.05
N ILE A 248 42.89 -17.82 67.73
CA ILE A 248 44.15 -18.00 66.99
C ILE A 248 43.97 -17.53 65.53
N LEU A 249 44.95 -16.75 65.07
CA LEU A 249 45.27 -16.39 63.69
C LEU A 249 44.11 -16.08 62.73
N ASP A 250 43.87 -14.78 62.53
CA ASP A 250 43.53 -14.28 61.20
C ASP A 250 44.67 -14.67 60.25
N VAL A 251 44.41 -15.65 59.38
CA VAL A 251 45.17 -15.78 58.14
C VAL A 251 44.44 -14.93 57.13
N GLU A 252 45.11 -13.88 56.65
CA GLU A 252 44.69 -13.17 55.46
C GLU A 252 44.92 -14.12 54.27
N ASP A 253 43.96 -15.01 54.03
CA ASP A 253 43.84 -15.73 52.78
C ASP A 253 43.54 -14.70 51.69
N GLU A 254 44.60 -14.07 51.17
CA GLU A 254 44.62 -13.42 49.85
C GLU A 254 44.47 -14.50 48.77
N ASP A 255 43.35 -15.22 48.81
CA ASP A 255 42.77 -15.84 47.62
C ASP A 255 42.43 -14.67 46.68
N GLU A 256 43.39 -14.34 45.81
CA GLU A 256 43.11 -13.62 44.58
C GLU A 256 42.05 -14.45 43.83
N ASP A 257 40.79 -14.02 43.95
CA ASP A 257 39.60 -14.48 43.20
C ASP A 257 39.71 -14.08 41.70
N ASP A 258 40.90 -14.26 41.14
CA ASP A 258 41.21 -14.35 39.73
C ASP A 258 40.59 -15.68 39.25
N GLU A 259 39.24 -15.71 39.18
CA GLU A 259 38.42 -16.83 38.72
C GLU A 259 38.75 -17.10 37.23
N VAL A 260 39.87 -17.79 37.01
CA VAL A 260 40.57 -17.85 35.73
C VAL A 260 39.58 -18.18 34.62
N PRO A 261 39.24 -17.21 33.73
CA PRO A 261 38.14 -17.38 32.79
C PRO A 261 38.34 -18.66 31.99
N GLY A 262 37.34 -19.53 32.04
CA GLY A 262 37.46 -20.89 31.52
C GLY A 262 37.93 -20.88 30.08
N ALA A 263 38.79 -21.83 29.69
CA ALA A 263 39.38 -21.87 28.34
C ALA A 263 38.35 -21.97 27.18
N GLN A 264 37.07 -22.11 27.52
CA GLN A 264 35.91 -22.10 26.61
C GLN A 264 35.40 -20.66 26.34
N ASP A 265 35.44 -19.77 27.33
CA ASP A 265 34.96 -18.38 27.23
C ASP A 265 35.97 -17.45 26.53
N LEU A 266 37.25 -17.84 26.48
CA LEU A 266 38.28 -17.18 25.66
C LEU A 266 38.03 -17.29 24.15
N VAL A 267 37.02 -18.04 23.68
CA VAL A 267 36.79 -18.31 22.25
C VAL A 267 35.32 -18.19 21.83
N ASP A 268 34.95 -17.05 21.25
CA ASP A 268 33.64 -16.90 20.59
C ASP A 268 33.54 -17.80 19.33
N PHE A 269 32.90 -18.96 19.45
CA PHE A 269 32.64 -19.86 18.33
C PHE A 269 31.51 -19.37 17.38
N SER A 270 30.87 -18.23 17.62
CA SER A 270 29.80 -17.69 16.77
C SER A 270 30.14 -17.62 15.28
N PRO A 271 31.36 -17.28 14.82
CA PRO A 271 31.70 -17.30 13.40
C PRO A 271 31.57 -18.70 12.78
N VAL A 272 31.91 -19.77 13.53
CA VAL A 272 31.77 -21.16 13.07
C VAL A 272 30.29 -21.54 12.98
N TYR A 273 29.51 -21.28 14.02
CA TYR A 273 28.07 -21.60 14.03
C TYR A 273 27.29 -20.81 12.97
N ARG A 274 27.59 -19.51 12.81
CA ARG A 274 27.01 -18.66 11.76
C ARG A 274 27.34 -19.19 10.36
N CYS A 275 28.60 -19.56 10.10
CA CYS A 275 29.01 -20.07 8.80
C CYS A 275 28.41 -21.47 8.52
N LEU A 276 28.42 -22.39 9.49
CA LEU A 276 27.74 -23.68 9.42
C LEU A 276 26.24 -23.52 9.11
N HIS A 277 25.55 -22.60 9.79
CA HIS A 277 24.12 -22.38 9.60
C HIS A 277 23.82 -21.77 8.22
N ILE A 278 24.64 -20.81 7.76
CA ILE A 278 24.55 -20.25 6.39
C ILE A 278 24.73 -21.35 5.34
N TYR A 279 25.75 -22.20 5.47
CA TYR A 279 25.98 -23.31 4.54
C TYR A 279 24.88 -24.38 4.64
N THR A 280 24.24 -24.55 5.79
CA THR A 280 23.08 -25.45 5.96
C THR A 280 21.84 -24.90 5.25
N VAL A 281 21.52 -23.60 5.41
CA VAL A 281 20.42 -22.92 4.69
C VAL A 281 20.65 -22.91 3.17
N LEU A 282 21.91 -22.89 2.72
CA LEU A 282 22.28 -22.99 1.30
C LEU A 282 22.36 -24.45 0.78
N GLY A 283 22.08 -25.47 1.60
CA GLY A 283 22.14 -26.88 1.19
C GLY A 283 23.55 -27.44 0.96
N LEU A 284 24.61 -26.74 1.40
CA LEU A 284 26.02 -27.06 1.18
C LEU A 284 26.74 -27.48 2.47
N ARG A 285 26.01 -28.06 3.43
CA ARG A 285 26.48 -28.43 4.77
C ARG A 285 27.74 -29.32 4.75
N ASP A 286 27.78 -30.31 3.85
CA ASP A 286 28.88 -31.28 3.77
C ASP A 286 30.17 -30.66 3.20
N VAL A 287 30.04 -29.64 2.34
CA VAL A 287 31.18 -28.87 1.82
C VAL A 287 31.84 -28.08 2.96
N PHE A 288 31.03 -27.46 3.82
CA PHE A 288 31.52 -26.78 5.03
C PHE A 288 32.17 -27.77 6.00
N GLU A 289 31.51 -28.89 6.32
CA GLU A 289 32.05 -29.88 7.26
C GLU A 289 33.39 -30.45 6.78
N ASN A 290 33.47 -30.84 5.51
CA ASN A 290 34.71 -31.37 4.93
C ASN A 290 35.82 -30.32 4.94
N TYR A 291 35.54 -29.07 4.56
CA TYR A 291 36.52 -27.97 4.64
C TYR A 291 37.00 -27.73 6.08
N TYR A 292 36.09 -27.55 7.03
CA TYR A 292 36.42 -27.27 8.42
C TYR A 292 37.23 -28.40 9.06
N ARG A 293 36.79 -29.67 8.90
CA ARG A 293 37.52 -30.85 9.39
C ARG A 293 38.90 -30.97 8.73
N LYS A 294 39.03 -30.68 7.43
CA LYS A 294 40.31 -30.72 6.70
C LYS A 294 41.27 -29.62 7.16
N GLN A 295 40.78 -28.41 7.47
CA GLN A 295 41.62 -27.33 8.00
C GLN A 295 42.01 -27.54 9.47
N ARG A 296 41.09 -27.95 10.36
CA ARG A 296 41.45 -28.25 11.76
C ARG A 296 42.45 -29.40 11.87
N ARG A 297 42.34 -30.44 11.01
CA ARG A 297 43.37 -31.50 10.89
C ARG A 297 44.74 -30.96 10.45
N LYS A 298 44.79 -29.98 9.54
CA LYS A 298 46.05 -29.32 9.13
C LYS A 298 46.64 -28.49 10.27
N GLN A 299 45.82 -27.69 10.95
CA GLN A 299 46.26 -26.88 12.10
C GLN A 299 46.83 -27.77 13.21
N ALA A 300 46.11 -28.83 13.60
CA ALA A 300 46.58 -29.77 14.61
C ALA A 300 47.92 -30.44 14.21
N ARG A 301 48.09 -30.83 12.95
CA ARG A 301 49.37 -31.39 12.46
C ARG A 301 50.53 -30.39 12.49
N LEU A 302 50.27 -29.10 12.30
CA LEU A 302 51.31 -28.06 12.38
C LEU A 302 51.69 -27.72 13.83
N VAL A 303 50.75 -27.81 14.77
CA VAL A 303 51.01 -27.60 16.21
C VAL A 303 51.68 -28.83 16.85
N LEU A 304 51.37 -30.03 16.38
CA LEU A 304 51.97 -31.30 16.83
C LEU A 304 53.27 -31.68 16.11
N GLN A 305 53.78 -30.82 15.22
CA GLN A 305 55.14 -30.97 14.69
C GLN A 305 56.12 -30.42 15.73
N PRO A 306 57.15 -31.20 16.15
CA PRO A 306 58.23 -30.63 16.96
C PRO A 306 58.90 -29.51 16.17
N HIS A 307 59.30 -28.45 16.87
CA HIS A 307 60.08 -27.37 16.27
C HIS A 307 61.38 -27.96 15.72
N SER A 308 61.62 -27.77 14.42
CA SER A 308 62.91 -28.10 13.81
C SER A 308 63.95 -27.13 14.35
N ASN A 309 64.76 -27.58 15.31
CA ASN A 309 65.85 -26.80 15.86
C ASN A 309 66.81 -26.37 14.73
N MET A 310 67.01 -25.06 14.62
CA MET A 310 68.14 -24.39 13.96
C MET A 310 68.67 -23.33 14.93
#